data_AF-A0A538BRQ0-F1
#
_entry.id   AF-A0A538BRQ0-F1
#
_cell.length_a   1.000
_cell.length_b   1.000
_cell.length_c   1.000
_cell.angle_alpha   90.00
_cell.angle_beta   90.00
_cell.angle_gamma   90.00
#
_symmetry.space_group_name_H-M   'P 1'
#
loop_
_entity.id
_entity.type
_entity.pdbx_description
1 polymer ?
#
loop_
_entity_poly.entity_id
_entity_poly.type
_entity_poly.pdbx_seq_one_letter_code
_entity_poly.pdbx_strand_id
1 'polypeptide(L)'
;MLTRHRREEGAVAILVALLLVVFMAAVALTVDVGGLYLRRRALVNGSDSAALSAARTCARGFGNDTRFDSPEAAADFEAQANSPITTDEVAPTNVTYPPPGSCSLPTQYGHVIVQYTSQQALYFAPVLGFQHQSPVTTTATASWGFGSNNPIPMVLSNLLAPGTCAMPPNGTIPKGQTCIFWYDNDTLNGGNFAFLSLNPAGWDVPAGSNCNGSSSG
;
A
#
# COMPACT_ATOMS: atom_id res chain seq x y z
N MET A 1 35.24 -54.53 -40.95
CA MET A 1 34.66 -53.36 -41.65
C MET A 1 34.23 -52.38 -40.56
N LEU A 2 35.08 -51.39 -40.24
CA LEU A 2 34.83 -50.42 -39.17
C LEU A 2 34.06 -49.23 -39.76
N THR A 3 32.78 -49.14 -39.46
CA THR A 3 31.93 -48.00 -39.82
C THR A 3 32.40 -46.77 -39.03
N ARG A 4 33.08 -45.86 -39.72
CA ARG A 4 33.46 -44.56 -39.19
C ARG A 4 32.18 -43.75 -38.95
N HIS A 5 31.73 -43.65 -37.70
CA HIS A 5 30.68 -42.71 -37.32
C HIS A 5 31.09 -41.32 -37.79
N ARG A 6 30.37 -40.79 -38.76
CA ARG A 6 30.54 -39.43 -39.28
C ARG A 6 30.22 -38.51 -38.10
N ARG A 7 31.24 -37.83 -37.56
CA ARG A 7 31.13 -36.95 -36.40
C ARG A 7 29.96 -35.99 -36.58
N GLU A 8 28.92 -36.14 -35.77
CA GLU A 8 27.76 -35.22 -35.71
C GLU A 8 28.08 -33.90 -34.99
N GLU A 9 29.37 -33.55 -34.87
CA GLU A 9 29.87 -32.34 -34.22
C GLU A 9 29.22 -31.06 -34.80
N GLY A 10 28.86 -31.05 -36.09
CA GLY A 10 28.20 -29.91 -36.72
C GLY A 10 26.72 -29.71 -36.31
N ALA A 11 25.97 -30.80 -36.13
CA ALA A 11 24.55 -30.71 -35.74
C ALA A 11 24.41 -30.27 -34.28
N VAL A 12 25.30 -30.76 -33.41
CA VAL A 12 25.38 -30.34 -32.01
C VAL A 12 25.73 -28.86 -31.90
N ALA A 13 26.66 -28.36 -32.72
CA ALA A 13 27.01 -26.94 -32.73
C ALA A 13 25.83 -26.03 -33.08
N ILE A 14 25.02 -26.42 -34.08
CA ILE A 14 23.80 -25.67 -34.47
C ILE A 14 22.77 -25.70 -33.33
N LEU A 15 22.54 -26.86 -32.71
CA LEU A 15 21.63 -26.99 -31.58
C LEU A 15 22.05 -26.08 -30.41
N VAL A 16 23.33 -26.11 -30.05
CA VAL A 16 23.88 -25.26 -28.97
C VAL A 16 23.73 -23.78 -29.30
N ALA A 17 24.01 -23.38 -30.54
CA ALA A 17 23.83 -21.99 -30.98
C ALA A 17 22.36 -21.54 -30.84
N LEU A 18 21.40 -22.38 -31.25
CA LEU A 18 19.97 -22.08 -31.09
C LEU A 18 19.55 -22.00 -29.62
N LEU A 19 20.02 -22.93 -28.78
CA LEU A 19 19.72 -22.92 -27.34
C LEU A 19 20.29 -21.68 -26.65
N LEU A 20 21.48 -21.23 -27.02
CA LEU A 20 22.07 -20.00 -26.46
C LEU A 20 21.21 -18.78 -26.77
N VAL A 21 20.66 -18.68 -27.99
CA VAL A 21 19.73 -17.58 -28.35
C VAL A 21 18.46 -17.65 -27.51
N VAL A 22 17.89 -18.85 -27.33
CA VAL A 22 16.70 -19.03 -26.48
C VAL A 22 16.97 -18.66 -25.03
N PHE A 23 18.11 -19.06 -24.47
CA PHE A 23 18.48 -18.71 -23.11
C PHE A 23 18.75 -17.20 -22.94
N MET A 24 19.38 -16.54 -23.92
CA MET A 24 19.54 -15.09 -23.89
C MET A 24 18.18 -14.37 -23.92
N ALA A 25 17.25 -14.82 -24.75
CA ALA A 25 15.89 -14.27 -24.79
C ALA A 25 15.15 -14.49 -23.45
N ALA A 26 15.31 -15.66 -22.83
CA ALA A 26 14.74 -15.95 -21.52
C ALA A 26 15.31 -15.03 -20.43
N VAL A 27 16.64 -14.85 -20.39
CA VAL A 27 17.31 -13.95 -19.44
C VAL A 27 16.83 -12.51 -19.62
N ALA A 28 16.79 -12.02 -20.87
CA ALA A 28 16.29 -10.69 -21.19
C ALA A 28 14.88 -10.46 -20.64
N LEU A 29 13.98 -11.41 -20.87
CA LEU A 29 12.61 -11.36 -20.35
C LEU A 29 12.59 -11.37 -18.82
N THR A 30 13.39 -12.23 -18.17
CA THR A 30 13.42 -12.31 -16.71
C THR A 30 13.92 -11.02 -16.06
N VAL A 31 14.89 -10.33 -16.66
CA VAL A 31 15.43 -9.07 -16.11
C VAL A 31 14.40 -7.96 -16.20
N ASP A 32 13.79 -7.78 -17.37
CA ASP A 32 12.82 -6.71 -17.59
C ASP A 32 11.52 -6.92 -16.79
N VAL A 33 10.93 -8.12 -16.87
CA VAL A 33 9.70 -8.46 -16.13
C VAL A 33 9.96 -8.54 -14.62
N GLY A 34 11.11 -9.09 -14.23
CA GLY A 34 11.53 -9.16 -12.83
C GLY A 34 11.67 -7.76 -12.22
N GLY A 35 12.28 -6.82 -12.95
CA GLY A 35 12.38 -5.42 -12.54
C GLY A 35 11.01 -4.79 -12.31
N LEU A 36 10.08 -4.95 -13.26
CA LEU A 36 8.70 -4.47 -13.11
C LEU A 36 8.01 -5.03 -11.88
N TYR A 37 8.18 -6.33 -11.62
CA TYR A 37 7.55 -6.99 -10.48
C TYR A 37 8.10 -6.50 -9.13
N LEU A 38 9.43 -6.36 -9.03
CA LEU A 38 10.07 -5.83 -7.83
C LEU A 38 9.68 -4.37 -7.58
N ARG A 39 9.65 -3.55 -8.63
CA ARG A 39 9.21 -2.16 -8.54
C ARG A 39 7.77 -2.05 -8.07
N ARG A 40 6.89 -2.89 -8.63
CA ARG A 40 5.48 -2.94 -8.20
C ARG A 40 5.33 -3.30 -6.74
N ARG A 41 6.08 -4.29 -6.24
CA ARG A 41 6.03 -4.66 -4.81
C ARG A 41 6.48 -3.52 -3.90
N ALA A 42 7.56 -2.84 -4.25
CA ALA A 42 8.04 -1.69 -3.48
C ALA A 42 7.01 -0.54 -3.49
N LEU A 43 6.43 -0.25 -4.64
CA LEU A 43 5.36 0.77 -4.77
C LEU A 43 4.11 0.41 -3.98
N VAL A 44 3.70 -0.86 -3.94
CA VAL A 44 2.55 -1.31 -3.14
C VAL A 44 2.80 -1.03 -1.65
N ASN A 45 3.98 -1.42 -1.14
CA ASN A 45 4.35 -1.14 0.25
C ASN A 45 4.34 0.37 0.56
N GLY A 46 4.86 1.19 -0.36
CA GLY A 46 4.82 2.65 -0.26
C GLY A 46 3.39 3.19 -0.24
N SER A 47 2.55 2.80 -1.21
CA SER A 47 1.17 3.26 -1.30
C SER A 47 0.33 2.84 -0.10
N ASP A 48 0.52 1.63 0.43
CA ASP A 48 -0.22 1.16 1.61
C ASP A 48 0.15 1.99 2.84
N SER A 49 1.45 2.25 3.04
CA SER A 49 1.92 3.11 4.15
C SER A 49 1.41 4.55 4.02
N ALA A 50 1.37 5.08 2.80
CA ALA A 50 0.90 6.43 2.48
C ALA A 50 -0.61 6.59 2.68
N ALA A 51 -1.42 5.62 2.23
CA ALA A 51 -2.86 5.62 2.49
C ALA A 51 -3.13 5.62 4.00
N LEU A 52 -2.37 4.81 4.74
CA LEU A 52 -2.51 4.67 6.18
C LEU A 52 -2.14 5.94 6.93
N SER A 53 -1.05 6.61 6.56
CA SER A 53 -0.63 7.86 7.19
C SER A 53 -1.58 9.02 6.89
N ALA A 54 -2.10 9.09 5.66
CA ALA A 54 -3.14 10.06 5.30
C ALA A 54 -4.42 9.82 6.12
N ALA A 55 -4.91 8.58 6.20
CA ALA A 55 -6.09 8.25 6.99
C ALA A 55 -5.90 8.57 8.48
N ARG A 56 -4.70 8.31 9.04
CA ARG A 56 -4.35 8.67 10.42
C ARG A 56 -4.40 10.18 10.65
N THR A 57 -3.87 10.96 9.71
CA THR A 57 -3.89 12.43 9.77
C THR A 57 -5.34 12.94 9.72
N CYS A 58 -6.19 12.32 8.88
CA CYS A 58 -7.62 12.64 8.82
C CYS A 58 -8.37 12.28 10.10
N ALA A 59 -8.07 11.14 10.72
CA ALA A 59 -8.69 10.70 11.98
C ALA A 59 -8.40 11.66 13.14
N ARG A 60 -7.20 12.27 13.16
CA ARG A 60 -6.78 13.25 14.18
C ARG A 60 -7.40 14.64 14.01
N GLY A 61 -7.96 14.90 12.83
CA GLY A 61 -8.44 16.21 12.44
C GLY A 61 -7.36 17.01 11.73
N PHE A 62 -7.68 17.44 10.51
CA PHE A 62 -6.82 18.26 9.65
C PHE A 62 -6.32 19.51 10.40
N GLY A 63 -5.00 19.70 10.46
CA GLY A 63 -4.35 20.81 11.16
C GLY A 63 -4.14 20.63 12.67
N ASN A 64 -4.59 19.52 13.27
CA ASN A 64 -4.31 19.16 14.67
C ASN A 64 -3.17 18.14 14.82
N ASP A 65 -2.62 17.63 13.70
CA ASP A 65 -1.41 16.81 13.76
C ASP A 65 -0.19 17.73 13.88
N THR A 66 0.72 17.37 14.80
CA THR A 66 1.95 18.13 15.06
C THR A 66 3.11 17.69 14.17
N ARG A 67 2.95 16.56 13.46
CA ARG A 67 3.98 15.97 12.61
C ARG A 67 3.85 16.37 11.14
N PHE A 68 2.62 16.58 10.64
CA PHE A 68 2.36 16.91 9.25
C PHE A 68 1.25 17.96 9.12
N ASP A 69 1.48 18.97 8.30
CA ASP A 69 0.52 20.06 8.06
C ASP A 69 -0.67 19.63 7.19
N SER A 70 -0.53 18.54 6.43
CA SER A 70 -1.60 17.95 5.63
C SER A 70 -1.48 16.43 5.48
N PRO A 71 -2.58 15.71 5.18
CA PRO A 71 -2.54 14.28 4.91
C PRO A 71 -1.75 13.92 3.66
N GLU A 72 -1.68 14.82 2.66
CA GLU A 72 -0.84 14.64 1.47
C GLU A 72 0.65 14.64 1.86
N ALA A 73 1.07 15.59 2.71
CA ALA A 73 2.43 15.63 3.21
C ALA A 73 2.79 14.36 4.02
N ALA A 74 1.83 13.86 4.82
CA ALA A 74 1.99 12.59 5.54
C ALA A 74 2.07 11.37 4.59
N ALA A 75 1.25 11.36 3.54
CA ALA A 75 1.24 10.31 2.53
C ALA A 75 2.59 10.27 1.80
N ASP A 76 3.05 11.42 1.30
CA ASP A 76 4.25 11.53 0.50
C ASP A 76 5.52 11.22 1.30
N PHE A 77 5.55 11.60 2.57
CA PHE A 77 6.65 11.26 3.48
C PHE A 77 6.78 9.74 3.64
N GLU A 78 5.68 9.05 3.95
CA GLU A 78 5.70 7.59 4.17
C GLU A 78 5.87 6.81 2.86
N ALA A 79 5.33 7.32 1.74
CA ALA A 79 5.56 6.74 0.41
C ALA A 79 7.04 6.74 0.03
N GLN A 80 7.74 7.86 0.28
CA GLN A 80 9.18 7.99 0.02
C GLN A 80 10.04 7.17 0.99
N ALA A 81 9.57 6.98 2.23
CA ALA A 81 10.28 6.14 3.20
C ALA A 81 10.18 4.64 2.89
N ASN A 82 9.05 4.19 2.31
CA ASN A 82 8.74 2.76 2.11
C ASN A 82 8.80 2.30 0.64
N SER A 83 9.00 3.22 -0.30
CA SER A 83 9.14 2.93 -1.73
C SER A 83 10.23 3.82 -2.34
N PRO A 84 10.96 3.33 -3.37
CA PRO A 84 11.99 4.10 -4.05
C PRO A 84 11.44 5.20 -4.98
N ILE A 85 10.35 5.88 -4.60
CA ILE A 85 9.81 7.02 -5.37
C ILE A 85 10.64 8.27 -5.06
N THR A 86 10.86 9.13 -6.05
CA THR A 86 11.45 10.45 -5.83
C THR A 86 10.37 11.53 -5.70
N THR A 87 10.74 12.71 -5.19
CA THR A 87 9.83 13.87 -5.11
C THR A 87 9.27 14.27 -6.47
N ASP A 88 10.01 14.05 -7.56
CA ASP A 88 9.59 14.38 -8.92
C ASP A 88 8.59 13.35 -9.50
N GLU A 89 8.54 12.14 -8.91
CA GLU A 89 7.59 11.09 -9.28
C GLU A 89 6.25 11.23 -8.54
N VAL A 90 6.19 12.06 -7.51
CA VAL A 90 4.95 12.37 -6.79
C VAL A 90 4.09 13.31 -7.63
N ALA A 91 2.92 12.82 -8.07
CA ALA A 91 1.97 13.66 -8.78
C ALA A 91 1.35 14.71 -7.84
N PRO A 92 1.09 15.96 -8.30
CA PRO A 92 0.46 17.00 -7.47
C PRO A 92 -0.93 16.64 -6.92
N THR A 93 -1.61 15.67 -7.55
CA THR A 93 -2.94 15.19 -7.17
C THR A 93 -2.93 13.66 -7.06
N ASN A 94 -2.11 13.15 -6.16
CA ASN A 94 -1.97 11.71 -5.87
C ASN A 94 -2.91 11.23 -4.75
N VAL A 95 -3.47 12.12 -3.95
CA VAL A 95 -4.39 11.79 -2.84
C VAL A 95 -5.79 12.31 -3.15
N THR A 96 -6.79 11.48 -2.93
CA THR A 96 -8.21 11.82 -3.14
C THR A 96 -9.08 11.37 -1.98
N TYR A 97 -10.16 12.11 -1.72
CA TYR A 97 -11.09 11.86 -0.60
C TYR A 97 -12.51 11.68 -1.15
N PRO A 98 -12.91 10.44 -1.52
CA PRO A 98 -14.23 10.20 -2.07
C PRO A 98 -15.31 10.21 -0.97
N PRO A 99 -16.55 10.63 -1.28
CA PRO A 99 -17.68 10.50 -0.36
C PRO A 99 -18.00 9.02 -0.02
N PRO A 100 -18.56 8.70 1.16
CA PRO A 100 -18.96 9.59 2.25
C PRO A 100 -17.77 9.88 3.18
N GLY A 101 -17.42 11.15 3.32
CA GLY A 101 -16.25 11.55 4.09
C GLY A 101 -15.40 12.58 3.36
N SER A 102 -14.91 13.58 4.09
CA SER A 102 -13.84 14.47 3.66
C SER A 102 -12.83 14.54 4.79
N CYS A 103 -11.55 14.76 4.48
CA CYS A 103 -10.53 15.02 5.49
C CYS A 103 -10.67 16.43 6.07
N SER A 104 -11.88 16.83 6.45
CA SER A 104 -12.20 18.13 7.01
C SER A 104 -13.10 17.93 8.23
N LEU A 105 -12.90 18.73 9.27
CA LEU A 105 -13.80 18.72 10.42
C LEU A 105 -15.22 19.18 9.99
N PRO A 106 -16.30 18.61 10.55
CA PRO A 106 -16.35 17.65 11.66
C PRO A 106 -16.45 16.19 11.19
N THR A 107 -16.04 15.85 9.97
CA THR A 107 -16.30 14.53 9.38
C THR A 107 -15.60 13.42 10.18
N GLN A 108 -16.40 12.53 10.79
CA GLN A 108 -15.95 11.58 11.84
C GLN A 108 -15.52 10.22 11.28
N TYR A 109 -15.63 10.04 9.97
CA TYR A 109 -15.24 8.85 9.24
C TYR A 109 -15.05 9.21 7.76
N GLY A 110 -14.30 8.39 7.04
CA GLY A 110 -14.08 8.59 5.63
C GLY A 110 -13.06 7.60 5.09
N HIS A 111 -12.68 7.79 3.84
CA HIS A 111 -11.59 7.05 3.24
C HIS A 111 -10.76 7.94 2.32
N VAL A 112 -9.52 7.54 2.15
CA VAL A 112 -8.53 8.20 1.32
C VAL A 112 -8.01 7.18 0.32
N ILE A 113 -7.91 7.61 -0.93
CA ILE A 113 -7.30 6.83 -2.00
C ILE A 113 -6.03 7.56 -2.40
N VAL A 114 -4.91 6.85 -2.35
CA VAL A 114 -3.62 7.35 -2.80
C VAL A 114 -3.19 6.60 -4.06
N GLN A 115 -2.55 7.30 -4.99
CA GLN A 115 -2.05 6.76 -6.23
C GLN A 115 -0.63 7.23 -6.50
N TYR A 116 0.33 6.31 -6.53
CA TYR A 116 1.72 6.60 -6.84
C TYR A 116 2.12 5.94 -8.15
N THR A 117 2.90 6.65 -8.94
CA THR A 117 3.45 6.13 -10.20
C THR A 117 4.95 6.31 -10.19
N SER A 118 5.69 5.28 -10.59
CA SER A 118 7.14 5.37 -10.75
C SER A 118 7.60 4.66 -12.01
N GLN A 119 8.66 5.18 -12.62
CA GLN A 119 9.21 4.64 -13.87
C GLN A 119 10.17 3.50 -13.59
N GLN A 120 9.96 2.36 -14.27
CA GLN A 120 10.91 1.25 -14.28
C GLN A 120 11.65 1.19 -15.61
N ALA A 121 12.98 1.24 -15.57
CA ALA A 121 13.82 1.04 -16.74
C ALA A 121 13.72 -0.41 -17.25
N LEU A 122 13.58 -0.57 -18.56
CA LEU A 122 13.58 -1.83 -19.29
C LEU A 122 14.82 -1.86 -20.19
N TYR A 123 15.69 -2.83 -19.97
CA TYR A 123 17.00 -2.88 -20.60
C TYR A 123 16.97 -3.60 -21.95
N PHE A 124 16.18 -4.67 -22.06
CA PHE A 124 16.14 -5.52 -23.26
C PHE A 124 14.91 -5.27 -24.13
N ALA A 125 13.84 -4.71 -23.57
CA ALA A 125 12.61 -4.37 -24.27
C ALA A 125 12.83 -3.48 -25.53
N PRO A 126 13.77 -2.50 -25.56
CA PRO A 126 14.07 -1.73 -26.76
C PRO A 126 14.57 -2.55 -27.95
N VAL A 127 15.20 -3.71 -27.72
CA VAL A 127 15.66 -4.62 -28.80
C VAL A 127 14.47 -5.15 -29.61
N LEU A 128 13.30 -5.27 -28.99
CA LEU A 128 12.06 -5.73 -29.62
C LEU A 128 11.18 -4.55 -30.11
N GLY A 129 11.67 -3.32 -30.03
CA GLY A 129 10.92 -2.11 -30.42
C GLY A 129 9.97 -1.56 -29.35
N PHE A 130 10.05 -2.03 -28.10
CA PHE A 130 9.30 -1.45 -26.99
C PHE A 130 10.03 -0.24 -26.39
N GLN A 131 9.34 0.47 -25.50
CA GLN A 131 9.93 1.60 -24.78
C GLN A 131 11.01 1.13 -23.79
N HIS A 132 11.98 2.00 -23.51
CA HIS A 132 13.08 1.77 -22.57
C HIS A 132 12.69 1.99 -21.10
N GLN A 133 11.48 2.48 -20.86
CA GLN A 133 10.88 2.68 -19.54
C GLN A 133 9.40 2.32 -19.60
N SER A 134 8.86 1.83 -18.49
CA SER A 134 7.44 1.57 -18.32
C SER A 134 6.95 2.10 -16.98
N PRO A 135 5.85 2.86 -16.96
CA PRO A 135 5.29 3.38 -15.72
C PRO A 135 4.62 2.24 -14.95
N VAL A 136 4.91 2.17 -13.65
CA VAL A 136 4.24 1.28 -12.71
C VAL A 136 3.40 2.15 -11.77
N THR A 137 2.08 1.94 -11.80
CA THR A 137 1.13 2.67 -10.96
C THR A 137 0.53 1.72 -9.93
N THR A 138 0.45 2.17 -8.67
CA THR A 138 -0.26 1.48 -7.60
C THR A 138 -1.28 2.42 -6.98
N THR A 139 -2.38 1.83 -6.50
CA THR A 139 -3.46 2.54 -5.82
C THR A 139 -3.73 1.80 -4.52
N ALA A 140 -3.81 2.54 -3.42
CA ALA A 140 -4.12 2.00 -2.11
C ALA A 140 -5.20 2.84 -1.45
N THR A 141 -6.07 2.19 -0.68
CA THR A 141 -7.19 2.83 0.00
C THR A 141 -7.13 2.54 1.48
N ALA A 142 -7.28 3.58 2.30
CA ALA A 142 -7.41 3.45 3.74
C ALA A 142 -8.64 4.20 4.22
N SER A 143 -9.36 3.61 5.18
CA SER A 143 -10.50 4.27 5.82
C SER A 143 -10.20 4.61 7.28
N TRP A 144 -10.82 5.67 7.76
CA TRP A 144 -10.77 6.08 9.15
C TRP A 144 -12.18 6.21 9.73
N GLY A 145 -12.26 6.05 11.04
CA GLY A 145 -13.45 6.30 11.83
C GLY A 145 -13.08 7.04 13.12
N PHE A 146 -13.91 6.88 14.14
CA PHE A 146 -13.69 7.53 15.43
C PHE A 146 -12.32 7.20 16.05
N GLY A 147 -11.59 8.26 16.41
CA GLY A 147 -10.58 8.33 17.47
C GLY A 147 -9.17 8.75 17.03
N SER A 148 -8.32 9.06 18.02
CA SER A 148 -7.24 10.05 17.87
C SER A 148 -5.81 9.47 17.97
N ASN A 149 -5.58 8.38 18.72
CA ASN A 149 -4.23 7.90 19.03
C ASN A 149 -4.08 6.37 19.04
N ASN A 150 -2.98 5.90 18.46
CA ASN A 150 -2.52 4.50 18.37
C ASN A 150 -3.60 3.50 17.94
N PRO A 151 -4.17 3.69 16.74
CA PRO A 151 -5.19 2.77 16.26
C PRO A 151 -4.58 1.42 15.89
N ILE A 152 -5.31 0.35 16.23
CA ILE A 152 -4.97 -0.99 15.75
C ILE A 152 -5.50 -1.08 14.31
N PRO A 153 -4.68 -1.54 13.34
CA PRO A 153 -5.14 -1.71 11.98
C PRO A 153 -6.17 -2.84 11.95
N MET A 154 -7.45 -2.49 11.80
CA MET A 154 -8.56 -3.40 11.62
C MET A 154 -9.56 -2.76 10.67
N VAL A 155 -9.97 -3.47 9.63
CA VAL A 155 -10.89 -2.94 8.62
C VAL A 155 -12.33 -3.03 9.13
N LEU A 156 -13.03 -1.90 9.22
CA LEU A 156 -14.46 -1.87 9.53
C LEU A 156 -15.22 -1.34 8.33
N SER A 157 -16.12 -2.15 7.78
CA SER A 157 -17.03 -1.74 6.70
C SER A 157 -18.36 -1.22 7.25
N ASN A 158 -18.87 -1.81 8.33
CA ASN A 158 -20.08 -1.34 8.99
C ASN A 158 -20.09 -1.67 10.50
N LEU A 159 -20.50 -0.69 11.29
CA LEU A 159 -20.94 -0.87 12.67
C LEU A 159 -22.46 -1.06 12.62
N LEU A 160 -22.94 -2.30 12.65
CA LEU A 160 -24.38 -2.55 12.70
C LEU A 160 -24.98 -2.01 14.01
N ALA A 161 -25.91 -1.07 13.90
CA ALA A 161 -26.86 -0.68 14.96
C ALA A 161 -28.25 -1.24 14.60
N PRO A 162 -29.09 -1.70 15.54
CA PRO A 162 -29.48 -0.95 16.75
C PRO A 162 -29.44 -1.75 18.07
N GLY A 163 -28.74 -1.23 19.08
CA GLY A 163 -29.07 -1.51 20.49
C GLY A 163 -27.97 -1.93 21.47
N THR A 164 -26.73 -2.29 21.08
CA THR A 164 -25.80 -2.88 22.07
C THR A 164 -24.32 -2.49 22.02
N CYS A 165 -23.88 -1.46 21.30
CA CYS A 165 -22.59 -0.83 21.59
C CYS A 165 -22.65 0.66 21.24
N ALA A 166 -22.87 1.49 22.27
CA ALA A 166 -22.90 2.93 22.11
C ALA A 166 -21.45 3.44 22.19
N MET A 167 -20.87 3.78 21.05
CA MET A 167 -19.52 4.34 20.96
C MET A 167 -19.56 5.87 21.04
N PRO A 168 -18.51 6.52 21.57
CA PRO A 168 -18.40 7.97 21.60
C PRO A 168 -18.53 8.56 20.17
N PRO A 169 -19.19 9.73 20.02
CA PRO A 169 -19.67 10.64 21.07
C PRO A 169 -21.05 10.28 21.64
N ASN A 170 -21.76 9.31 21.05
CA ASN A 170 -23.17 9.03 21.35
C ASN A 170 -23.37 7.93 22.42
N GLY A 171 -22.29 7.46 23.06
CA GLY A 171 -22.36 6.61 24.25
C GLY A 171 -21.00 6.09 24.72
N THR A 172 -21.03 5.21 25.72
CA THR A 172 -19.83 4.54 26.26
C THR A 172 -20.06 3.03 26.29
N ILE A 173 -18.99 2.27 25.99
CA ILE A 173 -19.01 0.79 26.00
C ILE A 173 -18.65 0.33 27.42
N PRO A 174 -19.55 -0.33 28.17
CA PRO A 174 -19.22 -0.87 29.48
C PRO A 174 -18.13 -1.94 29.40
N LYS A 175 -17.25 -1.97 30.39
CA LYS A 175 -16.21 -3.01 30.49
C LYS A 175 -16.86 -4.40 30.51
N GLY A 176 -16.46 -5.26 29.57
CA GLY A 176 -17.00 -6.61 29.42
C GLY A 176 -18.14 -6.76 28.41
N GLN A 177 -18.56 -5.69 27.73
CA GLN A 177 -19.50 -5.76 26.62
C GLN A 177 -18.83 -6.28 25.34
N THR A 178 -19.48 -7.20 24.64
CA THR A 178 -19.04 -7.69 23.32
C THR A 178 -19.74 -6.90 22.21
N CYS A 179 -18.95 -6.24 21.36
CA CYS A 179 -19.42 -5.55 20.16
C CYS A 179 -19.14 -6.39 18.92
N ILE A 180 -20.05 -6.35 17.95
CA ILE A 180 -19.88 -7.02 16.65
C ILE A 180 -19.65 -5.94 15.60
N PHE A 181 -18.64 -6.13 14.76
CA PHE A 181 -18.36 -5.31 13.60
C PHE A 181 -18.36 -6.18 12.35
N TRP A 182 -18.76 -5.61 11.21
CA TRP A 182 -18.67 -6.28 9.92
C TRP A 182 -17.45 -5.80 9.16
N TYR A 183 -16.83 -6.76 8.48
CA TYR A 183 -15.78 -6.54 7.51
C TYR A 183 -16.30 -6.97 6.14
N ASP A 184 -16.22 -6.05 5.19
CA ASP A 184 -16.50 -6.26 3.78
C ASP A 184 -15.28 -5.76 3.01
N ASN A 185 -14.53 -6.69 2.42
CA ASN A 185 -13.31 -6.37 1.68
C ASN A 185 -13.60 -5.79 0.29
N ASP A 186 -14.84 -5.90 -0.19
CA ASP A 186 -15.21 -5.54 -1.55
C ASP A 186 -15.75 -4.10 -1.64
N THR A 187 -16.09 -3.48 -0.51
CA THR A 187 -16.70 -2.14 -0.44
C THR A 187 -15.86 -1.01 -1.06
N LEU A 188 -14.54 -1.11 -1.05
CA LEU A 188 -13.64 -0.07 -1.57
C LEU A 188 -12.82 -0.53 -2.79
N ASN A 189 -13.18 -1.65 -3.44
CA ASN A 189 -12.54 -2.17 -4.66
C ASN A 189 -10.99 -2.21 -4.61
N GLY A 190 -10.40 -2.81 -3.58
CA GLY A 190 -8.93 -2.84 -3.39
C GLY A 190 -8.45 -3.45 -2.09
N GLY A 191 -7.14 -3.40 -1.84
CA GLY A 191 -6.55 -3.70 -0.54
C GLY A 191 -6.88 -2.58 0.43
N ASN A 192 -7.64 -2.90 1.48
CA ASN A 192 -8.19 -1.90 2.39
C ASN A 192 -7.68 -2.13 3.81
N PHE A 193 -7.30 -1.05 4.46
CA PHE A 193 -6.91 -1.03 5.87
C PHE A 193 -7.75 0.05 6.59
N ALA A 194 -8.20 -0.22 7.80
CA ALA A 194 -8.90 0.80 8.60
C ALA A 194 -8.40 0.83 10.03
N PHE A 195 -8.89 1.83 10.75
CA PHE A 195 -8.55 2.09 12.14
C PHE A 195 -9.80 2.19 12.99
N LEU A 196 -9.89 1.35 14.02
CA LEU A 196 -10.84 1.52 15.10
C LEU A 196 -10.12 2.11 16.30
N SER A 197 -10.44 3.35 16.66
CA SER A 197 -9.96 3.93 17.91
C SER A 197 -11.11 3.91 18.93
N LEU A 198 -10.96 3.04 19.92
CA LEU A 198 -11.97 2.78 20.94
C LEU A 198 -11.99 3.81 22.08
N ASN A 199 -11.41 5.00 21.92
CA ASN A 199 -11.50 6.05 22.93
C ASN A 199 -11.32 7.48 22.35
N PRO A 200 -12.19 8.46 22.69
CA PRO A 200 -11.90 9.89 22.50
C PRO A 200 -10.66 10.37 23.28
N ALA A 201 -10.19 9.64 24.30
CA ALA A 201 -8.98 9.93 25.09
C ALA A 201 -7.80 8.94 24.89
N GLY A 202 -7.85 8.04 23.90
CA GLY A 202 -6.80 7.03 23.65
C GLY A 202 -6.75 5.88 24.67
N TRP A 203 -6.05 4.77 24.37
CA TRP A 203 -5.67 3.84 25.44
C TRP A 203 -4.67 4.57 26.33
N ASP A 204 -5.15 5.12 27.45
CA ASP A 204 -4.36 5.90 28.39
C ASP A 204 -3.44 4.96 29.19
N VAL A 205 -2.43 4.44 28.48
CA VAL A 205 -1.26 3.80 29.05
C VAL A 205 -0.17 4.86 29.05
N PRO A 206 0.19 5.41 30.23
CA PRO A 206 1.22 6.43 30.35
C PRO A 206 2.50 6.01 29.61
N ALA A 207 3.21 6.95 28.99
CA ALA A 207 4.50 6.68 28.38
C ALA A 207 5.44 6.02 29.43
N GLY A 208 5.66 4.70 29.30
CA GLY A 208 6.40 3.88 30.27
C GLY A 208 5.65 2.66 30.83
N SER A 209 4.34 2.55 30.64
CA SER A 209 3.64 1.30 30.96
C SER A 209 3.97 0.23 29.91
N ASN A 210 4.39 -0.91 30.43
CA ASN A 210 4.98 -2.11 29.82
C ASN A 210 4.06 -2.89 28.87
N CYS A 211 3.31 -2.18 28.03
CA CYS A 211 2.70 -2.72 26.82
C CYS A 211 3.74 -2.60 25.70
N ASN A 212 4.16 -3.74 25.13
CA ASN A 212 5.17 -3.84 24.06
C ASN A 212 4.78 -3.16 22.72
N GLY A 213 3.85 -2.20 22.73
CA GLY A 213 3.43 -1.41 21.57
C GLY A 213 3.07 0.04 21.88
N SER A 214 3.36 0.56 23.09
CA SER A 214 3.03 1.96 23.46
C SER A 214 4.06 2.99 22.98
N SER A 215 5.12 2.58 22.28
CA SER A 215 6.25 3.45 21.91
C SER A 215 6.63 3.42 20.42
N SER A 216 5.77 2.89 19.55
CA SER A 216 5.99 3.02 18.10
C SER A 216 5.41 4.37 17.64
N GLY A 217 6.29 5.37 17.55
CA GLY A 217 6.01 6.71 17.03
C GLY A 217 5.59 6.73 15.56
#